data_AF-S2EB76-F1
#
_entry.id   AF-S2EB76-F1
#
_cell.length_a   1.000
_cell.length_b   1.000
_cell.length_c   1.000
_cell.angle_alpha   90.00
_cell.angle_beta   90.00
_cell.angle_gamma   90.00
#
_symmetry.space_group_name_H-M   'P 1'
#
loop_
_entity.id
_entity.type
_entity.pdbx_description
1 polymer ?
#
loop_
_entity_poly.entity_id
_entity_poly.type
_entity_poly.pdbx_seq_one_letter_code
_entity_poly.pdbx_strand_id
1 'polypeptide(L)' 'MICQKADLTVATGCALANIPLIVDDKIFSSLQPGEKISIDTESSNPITLL' A
#
# COMPACT_ATOMS: atom_id res chain seq x y z
N MET A 1 2.44 -3.17 -1.49
CA MET A 1 1.27 -3.34 -2.36
C MET A 1 0.21 -2.34 -1.91
N ILE A 2 -0.33 -1.54 -2.83
CA ILE A 2 -1.39 -0.57 -2.54
C ILE A 2 -2.61 -0.96 -3.38
N CYS A 3 -3.76 -1.11 -2.74
CA CYS A 3 -4.99 -1.54 -3.38
C CYS A 3 -6.15 -0.64 -2.96
N GLN A 4 -7.13 -0.41 -3.85
CA GLN A 4 -8.40 0.25 -3.45
C GLN A 4 -9.25 -0.66 -2.56
N LYS A 5 -9.22 -1.97 -2.83
CA LYS A 5 -9.87 -3.04 -2.08
C LYS A 5 -8.95 -4.25 -2.05
N ALA A 6 -8.92 -4.97 -0.94
CA ALA A 6 -8.18 -6.21 -0.82
C ALA A 6 -9.10 -7.31 -0.29
N ASP A 7 -9.04 -8.47 -0.94
CA ASP A 7 -9.68 -9.69 -0.45
C ASP A 7 -8.77 -10.41 0.55
N LEU A 8 -9.35 -11.32 1.32
CA LEU A 8 -8.62 -12.08 2.34
C LEU A 8 -7.41 -12.83 1.74
N THR A 9 -7.54 -13.36 0.53
CA THR A 9 -6.46 -14.07 -0.18
C THR A 9 -5.26 -13.17 -0.46
N VAL A 10 -5.51 -11.92 -0.84
CA VAL A 10 -4.48 -10.91 -1.08
C VAL A 10 -3.82 -10.52 0.25
N ALA A 11 -4.62 -10.25 1.28
CA ALA A 11 -4.11 -9.93 2.61
C ALA A 11 -3.24 -11.06 3.18
N THR A 12 -3.67 -12.31 3.06
CA THR A 12 -2.90 -13.47 3.50
C THR A 12 -1.64 -13.66 2.67
N GLY A 13 -1.70 -13.45 1.36
CA GLY A 13 -0.52 -13.55 0.49
C GLY A 13 0.52 -12.49 0.82
N CYS A 14 0.10 -11.24 1.06
CA CYS A 14 0.99 -10.17 1.48
C CYS A 14 1.60 -10.43 2.87
N ALA A 15 0.81 -10.94 3.83
CA ALA A 15 1.31 -11.29 5.16
C ALA A 15 2.35 -12.42 5.10
N LEU A 16 2.09 -13.48 4.34
CA LEU A 16 3.01 -14.61 4.16
C LEU A 16 4.31 -14.19 3.45
N ALA A 17 4.21 -13.27 2.49
CA ALA A 17 5.36 -12.77 1.73
C ALA A 17 6.12 -11.64 2.43
N ASN A 18 5.69 -11.21 3.62
CA ASN A 18 6.22 -10.05 4.33
C ASN A 18 6.24 -8.77 3.47
N ILE A 19 5.17 -8.57 2.68
CA ILE A 19 5.00 -7.41 1.81
C ILE A 19 4.04 -6.44 2.49
N PRO A 20 4.39 -5.15 2.66
CA PRO A 20 3.49 -4.17 3.24
C PRO A 20 2.25 -4.01 2.35
N LEU A 21 1.07 -4.16 2.92
CA LEU A 21 -0.22 -3.99 2.26
C LEU A 21 -0.92 -2.75 2.80
N ILE A 22 -1.31 -1.85 1.90
CA ILE A 22 -2.09 -0.67 2.22
C ILE A 22 -3.35 -0.68 1.39
N VAL A 23 -4.50 -0.50 2.07
CA VAL A 23 -5.81 -0.45 1.44
C VAL A 23 -6.39 0.93 1.69
N ASP A 24 -6.15 1.84 0.76
CA ASP A 24 -6.68 3.21 0.79
C ASP A 24 -7.00 3.68 -0.63
N ASP A 25 -8.26 3.99 -0.85
CA ASP A 25 -8.79 4.37 -2.17
C ASP A 25 -8.33 5.76 -2.62
N LYS A 26 -8.17 6.70 -1.67
CA LYS A 26 -7.77 8.07 -1.96
C LYS A 26 -6.30 8.11 -2.37
N ILE A 27 -5.44 7.40 -1.64
CA ILE A 27 -4.02 7.36 -1.96
C ILE A 27 -3.80 6.60 -3.27
N PHE A 28 -4.48 5.47 -3.49
CA PHE A 28 -4.39 4.76 -4.75
C PHE A 28 -4.73 5.67 -5.94
N SER A 29 -5.80 6.46 -5.82
CA SER A 29 -6.27 7.36 -6.89
C SER A 29 -5.35 8.57 -7.11
N SER A 30 -4.58 8.99 -6.10
CA SER A 30 -3.62 10.10 -6.24
C SER A 30 -2.29 9.69 -6.88
N LEU A 31 -1.94 8.40 -6.85
CA LEU A 31 -0.66 7.89 -7.34
C LEU A 31 -0.64 7.80 -8.87
N GLN A 32 0.47 8.22 -9.47
CA GLN A 32 0.70 8.08 -10.91
C GLN A 32 1.78 7.04 -11.23
N PRO A 33 1.68 6.33 -12.37
CA PRO A 33 2.74 5.43 -12.80
C PRO A 33 4.08 6.17 -12.97
N GLY A 34 5.16 5.57 -12.45
CA GLY A 34 6.51 6.16 -12.50
C GLY A 34 6.84 7.07 -11.31
N GLU A 35 5.89 7.32 -10.42
CA GLU A 35 6.10 8.05 -9.17
C GLU A 35 6.88 7.20 -8.16
N LYS A 36 7.79 7.84 -7.41
CA LYS A 36 8.51 7.18 -6.32
C LYS A 36 7.80 7.46 -5.01
N ILE A 37 7.62 6.40 -4.23
CA ILE A 37 6.97 6.48 -2.93
C ILE A 37 7.80 5.74 -1.88
N SER A 38 7.77 6.27 -0.66
CA SER A 38 8.23 5.58 0.53
C SER A 38 7.04 5.04 1.30
N ILE A 39 7.15 3.79 1.77
CA ILE A 39 6.11 3.12 2.54
C ILE A 39 6.70 2.76 3.90
N ASP A 40 6.07 3.25 4.96
CA ASP A 40 6.45 2.98 6.35
C ASP A 40 5.21 2.52 7.14
N THR A 41 5.13 1.23 7.44
CA THR A 41 3.97 0.65 8.12
C THR A 41 3.93 0.91 9.63
N GLU A 42 4.99 1.47 10.22
CA GLU A 42 5.04 1.81 11.66
C GLU A 42 4.71 3.30 11.92
N SER A 43 4.67 4.12 10.86
CA SER A 43 4.30 5.53 10.91
C SER A 43 2.78 5.75 10.95
N SER A 44 2.34 6.83 11.61
CA SER A 44 0.94 7.29 11.53
C SER A 44 0.54 7.73 10.12
N ASN A 45 1.51 8.13 9.29
CA ASN A 45 1.33 8.43 7.87
C ASN A 45 2.17 7.44 7.06
N PRO A 46 1.56 6.33 6.60
CA PRO A 46 2.34 5.20 6.10
C PRO A 46 2.86 5.36 4.66
N ILE A 47 2.49 6.44 3.96
CA ILE A 47 2.90 6.71 2.59
C ILE A 47 3.43 8.15 2.50
N THR A 48 4.62 8.29 1.92
CA THR A 48 5.24 9.59 1.61
C THR A 48 5.65 9.62 0.14
N LEU A 49 5.23 10.65 -0.59
CA LEU A 49 5.60 10.88 -1.99
C LEU A 49 7.01 11.51 -2.06
N LEU A 50 7.86 11.03 -2.97
CA LEU A 50 9.26 11.43 -3.12
C LEU A 50 9.54 12.18 -4.42
#